data_AF-A0A846AQG8-F1
#
_entry.id   AF-A0A846AQG8-F1
#
_cell.length_a   1.000
_cell.length_b   1.000
_cell.length_c   1.000
_cell.angle_alpha   90.00
_cell.angle_beta   90.00
_cell.angle_gamma   90.00
#
_symmetry.space_group_name_H-M   'P 1'
#
loop_
_entity.id
_entity.type
_entity.pdbx_description
1 polymer ?
#
loop_
_entity_poly.entity_id
_entity_poly.type
_entity_poly.pdbx_seq_one_letter_code
_entity_poly.pdbx_strand_id
1 'polypeptide(L)'
;MNISGKLSGSRHPACLHPACPENISNGKISRTAKYLERQNIWNGKISRTAKYLERANIWNGKISGTGKYLERQNIWNGQIFGTAKYLERQNIWNGKISGTGKYLERANIWNGQISETGKYLKRQNI
;
A
#
# COMPACT_ATOMS: atom_id res chain seq x y z
N MET A 1 7.25 19.04 12.91
CA MET A 1 7.31 18.50 14.28
C MET A 1 7.62 17.01 14.21
N ASN A 2 8.80 16.67 14.73
CA ASN A 2 9.23 15.33 15.15
C ASN A 2 8.27 14.84 16.28
N ILE A 3 8.15 13.57 16.69
CA ILE A 3 9.18 12.63 17.18
C ILE A 3 8.58 11.20 17.32
N SER A 4 9.49 10.23 17.45
CA SER A 4 9.44 9.06 18.37
C SER A 4 8.57 7.84 18.02
N GLY A 5 9.15 6.94 17.22
CA GLY A 5 8.93 5.51 17.33
C GLY A 5 10.29 4.80 17.39
N LYS A 6 10.56 4.07 18.46
CA LYS A 6 11.81 3.32 18.70
C LYS A 6 12.04 2.36 17.52
N LEU A 7 13.05 2.65 16.68
CA LEU A 7 13.48 1.77 15.58
C LEU A 7 14.21 0.56 16.16
N SER A 8 13.48 -0.50 16.50
CA SER A 8 14.06 -1.84 16.61
C SER A 8 14.04 -2.49 15.23
N GLY A 9 14.98 -2.06 14.40
CA GLY A 9 15.23 -2.59 13.08
C GLY A 9 16.67 -2.23 12.73
N SER A 10 17.49 -3.24 12.49
CA SER A 10 18.91 -3.13 12.19
C SER A 10 19.14 -2.06 11.13
N ARG A 11 19.66 -0.89 11.52
CA ARG A 11 19.99 0.18 10.58
C ARG A 11 21.24 -0.24 9.81
N HIS A 12 21.07 -0.65 8.55
CA HIS A 12 22.17 -0.77 7.62
C HIS A 12 22.69 0.65 7.28
N PRO A 13 23.97 0.96 7.47
CA PRO A 13 24.48 2.35 7.51
C PRO A 13 24.60 3.07 6.15
N ALA A 14 23.85 2.65 5.10
CA ALA A 14 24.02 3.15 3.73
C ALA A 14 22.77 3.83 3.13
N CYS A 15 21.73 4.12 3.89
CA CYS A 15 20.44 4.58 3.35
C CYS A 15 20.20 6.09 3.59
N LEU A 16 20.81 6.94 2.75
CA LEU A 16 20.37 8.33 2.52
C LEU A 16 19.46 8.45 1.28
N HIS A 17 19.04 7.33 0.69
CA HIS A 17 18.12 7.30 -0.45
C HIS A 17 16.70 6.85 -0.07
N PRO A 18 15.64 7.44 -0.67
CA PRO A 18 14.24 7.04 -0.46
C PRO A 18 13.88 5.65 -1.03
N ALA A 19 14.88 4.85 -1.42
CA ALA A 19 14.75 3.59 -2.16
C ALA A 19 15.09 2.33 -1.33
N CYS A 20 15.35 2.45 -0.02
CA CYS A 20 15.65 1.27 0.79
C CYS A 20 14.36 0.52 1.20
N PRO A 21 14.26 -0.80 0.95
CA PRO A 21 13.16 -1.60 1.45
C PRO A 21 13.18 -1.66 2.98
N GLU A 22 12.05 -1.36 3.61
CA GLU A 22 11.92 -1.41 5.07
C GLU A 22 11.06 -2.61 5.48
N ASN A 23 11.55 -3.38 6.45
CA ASN A 23 10.79 -4.39 7.17
C ASN A 23 10.43 -3.82 8.54
N ILE A 24 9.14 -3.73 8.84
CA ILE A 24 8.64 -3.14 10.09
C ILE A 24 7.73 -4.16 10.79
N SER A 25 8.09 -4.54 12.02
CA SER A 25 7.29 -5.48 12.79
C SER A 25 5.97 -4.84 13.24
N ASN A 26 6.02 -3.69 13.90
CA ASN A 26 4.84 -2.93 14.29
C ASN A 26 5.08 -1.44 14.01
N GLY A 27 4.18 -0.75 13.30
CA GLY A 27 4.41 0.67 13.07
C GLY A 27 3.35 1.42 12.27
N LYS A 28 3.47 2.75 12.30
CA LYS A 28 2.75 3.67 11.43
C LYS A 28 3.75 4.38 10.54
N ILE A 29 3.53 4.35 9.23
CA ILE A 29 4.33 5.08 8.26
C ILE A 29 3.46 6.16 7.63
N SER A 30 3.93 7.41 7.69
CA SER A 30 3.35 8.53 6.96
C SER A 30 4.46 9.19 6.14
N ARG A 31 4.34 9.16 4.81
CA ARG A 31 5.37 9.72 3.90
C ARG A 31 4.74 10.42 2.69
N THR A 32 5.35 11.54 2.31
CA THR A 32 5.10 12.23 1.04
C THR A 32 6.39 12.24 0.24
N ALA A 33 6.39 11.66 -0.96
CA ALA A 33 7.56 11.63 -1.84
C ALA A 33 7.14 11.50 -3.30
N LYS A 34 8.06 11.78 -4.23
CA LYS A 34 7.77 11.60 -5.67
C LYS A 34 7.62 10.12 -6.04
N TYR A 35 8.45 9.27 -5.44
CA TYR A 35 8.49 7.81 -5.62
C TYR A 35 8.55 7.14 -4.24
N LEU A 36 7.80 6.07 -4.04
CA LEU A 36 7.86 5.23 -2.84
C LEU A 36 7.83 3.75 -3.25
N GLU A 37 8.85 3.02 -2.82
CA GLU A 37 9.02 1.60 -3.15
C GLU A 37 9.06 0.70 -1.89
N ARG A 38 8.63 -0.55 -2.09
CA ARG A 38 8.90 -1.78 -1.32
C ARG A 38 8.92 -1.71 0.20
N GLN A 39 7.82 -2.13 0.81
CA GLN A 39 7.68 -2.15 2.27
C GLN A 39 7.01 -3.45 2.71
N ASN A 40 7.59 -4.14 3.69
CA ASN A 40 6.97 -5.28 4.33
C ASN A 40 6.64 -4.93 5.78
N ILE A 41 5.36 -5.05 6.15
CA ILE A 41 4.91 -4.72 7.50
C ILE A 41 4.17 -5.89 8.10
N TRP A 42 4.54 -6.30 9.31
CA TRP A 42 3.84 -7.37 9.99
C TRP A 42 2.51 -6.85 10.57
N ASN A 43 2.51 -5.84 11.44
CA ASN A 43 1.28 -5.11 11.79
C ASN A 43 1.45 -3.59 11.62
N GLY A 44 0.54 -2.93 10.90
CA GLY A 44 0.66 -1.49 10.82
C GLY A 44 -0.33 -0.73 9.96
N LYS A 45 -0.10 0.58 9.92
CA LYS A 45 -0.84 1.51 9.06
C LYS A 45 0.12 2.26 8.17
N ILE A 46 -0.14 2.26 6.87
CA ILE A 46 0.58 3.04 5.88
C ILE A 46 -0.35 4.13 5.36
N SER A 47 0.08 5.38 5.46
CA SER A 47 -0.56 6.53 4.79
C SER A 47 0.46 7.21 3.89
N ARG A 48 0.17 7.37 2.60
CA ARG A 48 1.15 7.89 1.62
C ARG A 48 0.53 8.81 0.58
N THR A 49 1.31 9.82 0.19
CA THR A 49 1.02 10.67 -0.97
C THR A 49 2.22 10.65 -1.90
N ALA A 50 2.08 10.11 -3.10
CA ALA A 50 3.20 10.03 -4.04
C ALA A 50 2.75 9.95 -5.51
N LYS A 51 3.63 10.36 -6.44
CA LYS A 51 3.32 10.25 -7.88
C LYS A 51 3.26 8.79 -8.31
N TYR A 52 4.19 7.97 -7.81
CA TYR A 52 4.28 6.53 -8.06
C TYR A 52 4.42 5.77 -6.74
N LEU A 53 3.60 4.74 -6.56
CA LEU A 53 3.55 3.84 -5.41
C LEU A 53 3.61 2.41 -5.93
N GLU A 54 4.68 1.67 -5.63
CA GLU A 54 4.94 0.44 -6.39
C GLU A 54 4.65 -0.86 -5.63
N ARG A 55 5.08 -1.02 -4.37
CA ARG A 55 4.89 -2.30 -3.64
C ARG A 55 4.76 -2.15 -2.13
N ALA A 56 3.73 -2.79 -1.56
CA ALA A 56 3.74 -3.12 -0.14
C ALA A 56 3.12 -4.49 0.13
N ASN A 57 3.72 -5.23 1.07
CA ASN A 57 3.14 -6.45 1.63
C ASN A 57 2.83 -6.18 3.11
N ILE A 58 1.60 -6.43 3.53
CA ILE A 58 1.21 -6.29 4.93
C ILE A 58 0.57 -7.58 5.43
N TRP A 59 1.00 -8.05 6.60
CA TRP A 59 0.36 -9.19 7.23
C TRP A 59 -0.98 -8.79 7.88
N ASN A 60 -0.99 -7.87 8.85
CA ASN A 60 -2.23 -7.23 9.30
C ASN A 60 -2.16 -5.71 9.23
N GLY A 61 -3.13 -5.05 8.60
CA GLY A 61 -3.11 -3.60 8.62
C GLY A 61 -3.98 -2.85 7.65
N LYS A 62 -3.65 -1.57 7.48
CA LYS A 62 -4.36 -0.68 6.58
C LYS A 62 -3.38 0.09 5.70
N ILE A 63 -3.68 0.14 4.41
CA ILE A 63 -2.98 0.96 3.43
C ILE A 63 -3.94 2.04 2.96
N SER A 64 -3.45 3.28 2.93
CA SER A 64 -4.16 4.42 2.38
C SER A 64 -3.19 5.23 1.52
N GLY A 65 -3.54 5.45 0.26
CA GLY A 65 -2.63 6.06 -0.71
C GLY A 65 -3.33 6.97 -1.71
N THR A 66 -2.70 8.10 -2.01
CA THR A 66 -3.12 9.00 -3.10
C THR A 66 -1.96 9.20 -4.08
N GLY A 67 -2.22 9.05 -5.38
CA GLY A 67 -1.16 9.20 -6.39
C GLY A 67 -1.59 9.22 -7.84
N LYS A 68 -0.62 9.21 -8.77
CA LYS A 68 -0.92 8.99 -10.20
C LYS A 68 -0.98 7.50 -10.51
N TYR A 69 -0.07 6.72 -9.93
CA TYR A 69 0.03 5.28 -10.09
C TYR A 69 0.12 4.60 -8.72
N LEU A 70 -0.75 3.62 -8.48
CA LEU A 70 -0.76 2.73 -7.32
C LEU A 70 -0.67 1.29 -7.83
N GLU A 71 0.46 0.64 -7.58
CA GLU A 71 0.76 -0.72 -8.03
C GLU A 71 0.89 -1.68 -6.84
N ARG A 72 0.54 -2.95 -7.06
CA ARG A 72 0.90 -4.15 -6.28
C ARG A 72 0.88 -3.99 -4.76
N GLN A 73 -0.30 -4.09 -4.18
CA GLN A 73 -0.43 -4.23 -2.73
C GLN A 73 -0.97 -5.62 -2.39
N ASN A 74 -0.29 -6.32 -1.49
CA ASN A 74 -0.76 -7.58 -0.94
C ASN A 74 -1.02 -7.40 0.55
N ILE A 75 -2.23 -7.73 1.00
CA ILE A 75 -2.56 -7.75 2.43
C ILE A 75 -3.12 -9.11 2.81
N TRP A 76 -2.61 -9.67 3.90
CA TRP A 76 -3.19 -10.91 4.45
C TRP A 76 -4.52 -10.62 5.17
N ASN A 77 -4.54 -9.85 6.27
CA ASN A 77 -5.80 -9.31 6.82
C ASN A 77 -5.78 -7.78 6.86
N GLY A 78 -6.79 -7.13 6.27
CA GLY A 78 -6.85 -5.68 6.38
C GLY A 78 -7.59 -4.94 5.29
N GLN A 79 -7.18 -3.70 5.09
CA GLN A 79 -7.89 -2.79 4.20
C GLN A 79 -6.94 -2.01 3.29
N ILE A 80 -7.33 -1.88 2.04
CA ILE A 80 -6.70 -1.02 1.05
C ILE A 80 -7.67 0.08 0.67
N PHE A 81 -7.23 1.33 0.78
CA PHE A 81 -7.93 2.51 0.28
C PHE A 81 -7.02 3.30 -0.66
N GLY A 82 -7.48 3.57 -1.88
CA GLY A 82 -6.64 4.23 -2.87
C GLY A 82 -7.39 5.22 -3.77
N THR A 83 -6.78 6.37 -4.01
CA THR A 83 -7.22 7.29 -5.09
C THR A 83 -6.06 7.50 -6.05
N ALA A 84 -6.19 7.00 -7.29
CA ALA A 84 -5.18 7.25 -8.31
C ALA A 84 -5.72 7.21 -9.73
N LYS A 85 -4.97 7.79 -10.68
CA LYS A 85 -5.33 7.71 -12.10
C LYS A 85 -5.30 6.25 -12.58
N TYR A 86 -4.29 5.50 -12.15
CA TYR A 86 -4.11 4.08 -12.43
C TYR A 86 -3.93 3.29 -11.14
N LEU A 87 -4.71 2.23 -10.97
CA LEU A 87 -4.68 1.29 -9.85
C LEU A 87 -4.51 -0.12 -10.41
N GLU A 88 -3.41 -0.76 -10.05
CA GLU A 88 -3.04 -2.09 -10.56
C GLU A 88 -2.81 -3.09 -9.41
N ARG A 89 -3.35 -4.30 -9.56
CA ARG A 89 -3.06 -5.50 -8.76
C ARG A 89 -3.13 -5.30 -7.24
N GLN A 90 -4.34 -5.30 -6.70
CA GLN A 90 -4.57 -5.33 -5.26
C GLN A 90 -5.01 -6.75 -4.86
N ASN A 91 -4.28 -7.40 -3.95
CA ASN A 91 -4.67 -8.71 -3.43
C ASN A 91 -4.92 -8.60 -1.93
N ILE A 92 -6.08 -9.06 -1.48
CA ILE A 92 -6.40 -9.21 -0.06
C ILE A 92 -6.86 -10.63 0.24
N TRP A 93 -6.30 -11.25 1.26
CA TRP A 93 -6.82 -12.54 1.73
C TRP A 93 -8.09 -12.36 2.55
N ASN A 94 -8.10 -11.47 3.54
CA ASN A 94 -9.30 -11.11 4.30
C ASN A 94 -9.44 -9.59 4.48
N GLY A 95 -10.57 -9.02 4.06
CA GLY A 95 -10.94 -7.66 4.43
C GLY A 95 -11.59 -6.83 3.33
N LYS A 96 -11.05 -5.64 3.02
CA LYS A 96 -11.72 -4.69 2.10
C LYS A 96 -10.77 -3.97 1.16
N ILE A 97 -11.15 -3.90 -0.12
CA ILE A 97 -10.52 -3.04 -1.12
C ILE A 97 -11.50 -1.93 -1.48
N SER A 98 -11.06 -0.68 -1.40
CA SER A 98 -11.79 0.47 -1.92
C SER A 98 -10.86 1.36 -2.74
N GLY A 99 -11.29 1.67 -3.96
CA GLY A 99 -10.45 2.41 -4.90
C GLY A 99 -11.25 3.33 -5.82
N THR A 100 -10.71 4.51 -6.08
CA THR A 100 -11.23 5.42 -7.11
C THR A 100 -10.13 5.72 -8.13
N GLY A 101 -10.42 5.51 -9.41
CA GLY A 101 -9.45 5.82 -10.46
C GLY A 101 -9.99 5.84 -11.88
N LYS A 102 -9.16 6.25 -12.86
CA LYS A 102 -9.57 6.20 -14.27
C LYS A 102 -9.45 4.79 -14.82
N TYR A 103 -8.39 4.07 -14.45
CA TYR A 103 -8.09 2.71 -14.88
C TYR A 103 -7.84 1.84 -13.65
N LEU A 104 -8.59 0.73 -13.55
CA LEU A 104 -8.55 -0.25 -12.48
C LEU A 104 -8.38 -1.63 -13.11
N GLU A 105 -7.23 -2.27 -12.93
CA GLU A 105 -6.87 -3.42 -13.77
C GLU A 105 -7.09 -4.79 -13.11
N ARG A 106 -6.84 -4.94 -11.81
CA ARG A 106 -7.03 -6.20 -11.05
C ARG A 106 -7.17 -5.95 -9.55
N ALA A 107 -8.25 -6.43 -8.96
CA ALA A 107 -8.41 -6.60 -7.52
C ALA A 107 -8.90 -8.02 -7.23
N ASN A 108 -8.15 -8.77 -6.42
CA ASN A 108 -8.53 -10.10 -5.95
C ASN A 108 -8.80 -10.05 -4.45
N ILE A 109 -9.91 -10.66 -4.02
CA ILE A 109 -10.19 -10.85 -2.60
C ILE A 109 -10.67 -12.28 -2.34
N TRP A 110 -10.06 -12.94 -1.35
CA TRP A 110 -10.49 -14.28 -0.97
C TRP A 110 -11.71 -14.25 -0.03
N ASN A 111 -11.65 -13.44 1.04
CA ASN A 111 -12.77 -13.20 1.96
C ASN A 111 -12.96 -11.70 2.16
N GLY A 112 -14.02 -11.12 1.60
CA GLY A 112 -14.28 -9.69 1.84
C GLY A 112 -15.09 -8.95 0.79
N GLN A 113 -14.88 -7.64 0.73
CA GLN A 113 -15.62 -6.73 -0.14
C GLN A 113 -14.68 -5.89 -1.02
N ILE A 114 -15.08 -5.71 -2.28
CA ILE A 114 -14.44 -4.80 -3.24
C ILE A 114 -15.43 -3.71 -3.64
N SER A 115 -15.06 -2.46 -3.42
CA SER A 115 -15.82 -1.27 -3.85
C SER A 115 -14.92 -0.35 -4.67
N GLU A 116 -14.99 -0.48 -5.99
CA GLU A 116 -14.16 0.27 -6.92
C GLU A 116 -14.99 1.11 -7.89
N THR A 117 -14.56 2.35 -8.10
CA THR A 117 -15.18 3.29 -9.03
C THR A 117 -14.16 3.75 -10.06
N GLY A 118 -14.49 3.60 -11.34
CA GLY A 118 -13.65 4.12 -12.41
C GLY A 118 -14.24 4.04 -13.80
N LYS A 119 -13.53 4.63 -14.77
CA LYS A 119 -13.97 4.66 -16.17
C LYS A 119 -13.73 3.33 -16.86
N TYR A 120 -12.62 2.67 -16.53
CA TYR A 120 -12.25 1.36 -17.07
C TYR A 120 -11.93 0.42 -15.91
N LEU A 121 -12.79 -0.59 -15.70
CA LEU A 121 -12.58 -1.63 -14.69
C LEU A 121 -12.41 -2.98 -15.35
N LYS A 122 -11.32 -3.66 -15.01
CA LYS A 122 -11.11 -5.07 -15.29
C LYS A 122 -11.04 -5.80 -13.95
N ARG A 123 -11.98 -6.71 -13.73
CA ARG A 123 -12.03 -7.55 -12.53
C ARG A 123 -11.62 -8.97 -12.91
N GLN A 124 -10.77 -9.58 -12.11
CA GLN A 124 -10.58 -11.02 -12.07
C GLN A 124 -10.95 -11.42 -10.65
N ASN A 125 -11.92 -12.31 -10.50
CA ASN A 125 -12.20 -12.97 -9.23
C ASN A 125 -11.84 -14.44 -9.40
N ILE A 126 -11.25 -15.02 -8.36
CA ILE A 126 -11.33 -16.45 -8.03
C ILE A 126 -11.68 -16.49 -6.56
#